data_AF-A0A922M426-F1
#
_entry.id   AF-A0A922M426-F1
#
_cell.length_a   1.000
_cell.length_b   1.000
_cell.length_c   1.000
_cell.angle_alpha   90.00
_cell.angle_beta   90.00
_cell.angle_gamma   90.00
#
_symmetry.space_group_name_H-M   'P 1'
#
loop_
_entity.id
_entity.type
_entity.pdbx_description
1 polymer ?
#
loop_
_entity_poly.entity_id
_entity_poly.type
_entity_poly.pdbx_seq_one_letter_code
_entity_poly.pdbx_strand_id
1 'polypeptide(L)'
;MRVLSYVWKRISQSKALELAGPLETAFFASVYRLSFVVGLSTSDDYLLYTAYSSFIRIISALVVWFEIWSVLGNNDVSLDQIISSVNVIFIHLVTFWKLVTMVKNKRVFKKLAKALESSSFDMSTQRRKRIVNYWVLINNKYLKVVLTLGCLTLIVWELYPMIDELKFNLMVDVKLPFEYQSLLTYMATYTAVAIMFAYASLMVIISEVIVQAHLIRLICQFDVLADCFENIFEECAEEFPDLNKHELVKDASFVDKYVKRLGDLVTQHREILDQTNDLRTILSAPLLGQLACSGLLICFVGYQATASQRIGQAAYFSGWESGISLAPGARASIILVIARANKPLLVKASYSALNILLTMSHE
;
A
#
# COMPACT_ATOMS: atom_id res chain seq x y z
N MET A 1 -23.99 1.98 12.94
CA MET A 1 -23.29 1.28 11.83
C MET A 1 -24.10 1.20 10.52
N ARG A 2 -25.38 0.78 10.50
CA ARG A 2 -26.15 0.65 9.24
C ARG A 2 -26.29 1.96 8.44
N VAL A 3 -26.57 3.08 9.10
CA VAL A 3 -26.69 4.40 8.44
C VAL A 3 -25.38 4.85 7.81
N LEU A 4 -24.26 4.77 8.56
CA LEU A 4 -22.91 5.04 8.04
C LEU A 4 -22.56 4.17 6.82
N SER A 5 -22.90 2.86 6.87
CA SER A 5 -22.66 1.96 5.75
C SER A 5 -23.51 2.31 4.52
N TYR A 6 -24.72 2.83 4.72
CA TYR A 6 -25.61 3.26 3.64
C TYR A 6 -25.12 4.57 3.01
N VAL A 7 -24.77 5.55 3.84
CA VAL A 7 -24.18 6.82 3.41
C VAL A 7 -22.88 6.58 2.65
N TRP A 8 -22.00 5.72 3.17
CA TRP A 8 -20.76 5.33 2.48
C TRP A 8 -21.04 4.73 1.11
N LYS A 9 -21.95 3.75 1.02
CA LYS A 9 -22.33 3.13 -0.25
C LYS A 9 -22.87 4.15 -1.26
N ARG A 10 -23.67 5.11 -0.79
CA ARG A 10 -24.27 6.15 -1.64
C ARG A 10 -23.25 7.18 -2.13
N ILE A 11 -22.31 7.59 -1.28
CA ILE A 11 -21.28 8.58 -1.64
C ILE A 11 -20.20 7.98 -2.55
N SER A 12 -19.93 6.68 -2.41
CA SER A 12 -18.86 5.98 -3.12
C SER A 12 -19.31 5.20 -4.37
N GLN A 13 -20.50 5.48 -4.90
CA GLN A 13 -21.04 4.75 -6.05
C GLN A 13 -20.24 5.07 -7.32
N SER A 14 -19.48 4.09 -7.82
CA SER A 14 -18.65 4.20 -9.02
C SER A 14 -19.24 3.39 -10.17
N LYS A 15 -19.14 3.90 -11.40
CA LYS A 15 -19.51 3.18 -12.63
C LYS A 15 -18.79 1.82 -12.76
N ALA A 16 -17.56 1.71 -12.25
CA ALA A 16 -16.83 0.44 -12.25
C ALA A 16 -17.58 -0.65 -11.48
N LEU A 17 -18.23 -0.29 -10.38
CA LEU A 17 -19.00 -1.22 -9.55
C LEU A 17 -20.32 -1.63 -10.21
N GLU A 18 -20.94 -0.74 -10.98
CA GLU A 18 -22.20 -1.02 -11.69
C GLU A 18 -22.00 -1.99 -12.86
N LEU A 19 -20.81 -1.97 -13.47
CA LEU A 19 -20.44 -2.83 -14.60
C LEU A 19 -19.75 -4.13 -14.17
N ALA A 20 -19.45 -4.29 -12.88
CA ALA A 20 -18.73 -5.43 -12.35
C ALA A 20 -19.65 -6.65 -12.18
N GLY A 21 -19.13 -7.83 -12.52
CA GLY A 21 -19.81 -9.10 -12.21
C GLY A 21 -19.86 -9.40 -10.71
N PRO A 22 -20.56 -10.46 -10.29
CA PRO A 22 -20.72 -10.81 -8.88
C PRO A 22 -19.39 -11.13 -8.17
N LEU A 23 -18.48 -11.87 -8.81
CA LEU A 23 -17.16 -12.21 -8.28
C LEU A 23 -16.22 -11.02 -8.34
N GLU A 24 -16.23 -10.27 -9.44
CA GLU A 24 -15.45 -9.03 -9.55
C GLU A 24 -15.85 -8.06 -8.41
N THR A 25 -17.15 -7.91 -8.18
CA THR A 25 -17.70 -7.11 -7.08
C THR A 25 -17.23 -7.62 -5.72
N ALA A 26 -17.19 -8.94 -5.51
CA ALA A 26 -16.76 -9.52 -4.24
C ALA A 26 -15.30 -9.16 -3.89
N PHE A 27 -14.40 -9.11 -4.87
CA PHE A 27 -12.99 -8.77 -4.66
C PHE A 27 -12.71 -7.26 -4.72
N PHE A 28 -13.33 -6.52 -5.64
CA PHE A 28 -12.92 -5.14 -5.96
C PHE A 28 -13.89 -4.07 -5.48
N ALA A 29 -15.07 -4.38 -4.92
CA ALA A 29 -16.03 -3.35 -4.53
C ALA A 29 -15.45 -2.31 -3.57
N SER A 30 -14.71 -2.75 -2.55
CA SER A 30 -14.06 -1.85 -1.60
C SER A 30 -12.97 -1.01 -2.28
N VAL A 31 -12.21 -1.62 -3.18
CA VAL A 31 -11.13 -0.97 -3.93
C VAL A 31 -11.70 0.13 -4.84
N TYR A 32 -12.72 -0.19 -5.65
CA TYR A 32 -13.36 0.76 -6.56
C TYR A 32 -13.97 1.96 -5.82
N ARG A 33 -14.60 1.73 -4.67
CA ARG A 33 -15.14 2.80 -3.83
C ARG A 33 -14.05 3.72 -3.28
N LEU A 34 -12.95 3.15 -2.80
CA LEU A 34 -11.83 3.93 -2.28
C LEU A 34 -11.11 4.68 -3.38
N SER A 35 -10.87 4.05 -4.54
CA SER A 35 -10.31 4.72 -5.70
C SER A 35 -11.19 5.86 -6.19
N PHE A 36 -12.52 5.71 -6.14
CA PHE A 36 -13.44 6.80 -6.44
C PHE A 36 -13.25 7.99 -5.49
N VAL A 37 -13.31 7.73 -4.17
CA VAL A 37 -13.18 8.75 -3.11
C VAL A 37 -11.82 9.43 -3.13
N VAL A 38 -10.74 8.74 -3.51
CA VAL A 38 -9.39 9.34 -3.59
C VAL A 38 -9.16 10.03 -4.94
N GLY A 39 -10.10 10.00 -5.89
CA GLY A 39 -9.92 10.65 -7.21
C GLY A 39 -9.05 9.83 -8.18
N LEU A 40 -8.95 8.51 -7.97
CA LEU A 40 -8.22 7.56 -8.80
C LEU A 40 -9.11 6.74 -9.74
N SER A 41 -10.44 6.87 -9.67
CA SER A 41 -11.31 6.13 -10.58
C SER A 41 -11.00 6.50 -12.02
N THR A 42 -10.90 5.48 -12.86
CA THR A 42 -10.67 5.61 -14.31
C THR A 42 -11.92 5.33 -15.12
N SER A 43 -12.99 4.85 -14.48
CA SER A 43 -14.25 4.48 -15.12
C SER A 43 -15.33 5.55 -14.97
N ASP A 44 -15.14 6.50 -14.06
CA ASP A 44 -16.03 7.64 -13.85
C ASP A 44 -15.52 8.83 -14.66
N ASP A 45 -16.29 9.28 -15.65
CA ASP A 45 -15.89 10.26 -16.68
C ASP A 45 -16.81 11.50 -16.74
N TYR A 46 -17.76 11.63 -15.81
CA TYR A 46 -18.63 12.79 -15.78
C TYR A 46 -17.87 14.05 -15.34
N LEU A 47 -18.26 15.20 -15.90
CA LEU A 47 -17.52 16.48 -15.80
C LEU A 47 -17.13 16.84 -14.36
N LEU A 48 -18.06 16.71 -13.41
CA LEU A 48 -17.83 17.04 -12.00
C LEU A 48 -16.79 16.14 -11.33
N TYR A 49 -16.76 14.84 -11.66
CA TYR A 49 -15.73 13.94 -11.16
C TYR A 49 -14.38 14.21 -11.81
N THR A 50 -14.36 14.46 -13.12
CA THR A 50 -13.10 14.78 -13.82
C THR A 50 -12.46 16.04 -13.23
N ALA A 51 -13.27 17.06 -12.92
CA ALA A 51 -12.79 18.27 -12.23
C ALA A 51 -12.25 17.93 -10.82
N TYR A 52 -13.01 17.17 -10.02
CA TYR A 52 -12.61 16.73 -8.69
C TYR A 52 -11.31 15.90 -8.70
N SER A 53 -11.25 14.84 -9.50
CA SER A 53 -10.10 13.96 -9.66
C SER A 53 -8.86 14.73 -10.12
N SER A 54 -9.02 15.64 -11.08
CA SER A 54 -7.91 16.50 -11.54
C SER A 54 -7.42 17.41 -10.42
N PHE A 55 -8.33 18.03 -9.68
CA PHE A 55 -7.98 18.86 -8.52
C PHE A 55 -7.19 18.07 -7.46
N ILE A 56 -7.68 16.89 -7.05
CA ILE A 56 -6.99 16.04 -6.07
C ILE A 56 -5.59 15.61 -6.56
N ARG A 57 -5.44 15.28 -7.85
CA ARG A 57 -4.13 14.93 -8.42
C ARG A 57 -3.18 16.13 -8.45
N ILE A 58 -3.68 17.32 -8.79
CA ILE A 58 -2.89 18.55 -8.82
C ILE A 58 -2.40 18.89 -7.41
N ILE A 59 -3.27 18.88 -6.39
CA ILE A 59 -2.85 19.19 -5.02
C ILE A 59 -1.86 18.15 -4.47
N SER A 60 -2.03 16.88 -4.83
CA SER A 60 -1.10 15.81 -4.43
C SER A 60 0.26 15.93 -5.12
N ALA A 61 0.28 16.36 -6.38
CA ALA A 61 1.54 16.65 -7.08
C ALA A 61 2.21 17.92 -6.54
N LEU A 62 1.41 18.91 -6.14
CA LEU A 62 1.91 20.18 -5.62
C LEU A 62 2.65 20.02 -4.28
N VAL A 63 2.16 19.16 -3.37
CA VAL A 63 2.87 18.91 -2.10
C VAL A 63 4.25 18.29 -2.35
N VAL A 64 4.36 17.31 -3.26
CA VAL A 64 5.64 16.70 -3.65
C VAL A 64 6.56 17.74 -4.28
N TRP A 65 6.01 18.64 -5.10
CA TRP A 65 6.78 19.74 -5.69
C TRP A 65 7.33 20.70 -4.62
N PHE A 66 6.53 21.04 -3.60
CA PHE A 66 6.99 21.89 -2.50
C PHE A 66 8.05 21.23 -1.61
N GLU A 67 8.02 19.90 -1.45
CA GLU A 67 9.09 19.15 -0.78
C GLU A 67 10.38 19.18 -1.62
N ILE A 68 10.30 18.92 -2.93
CA ILE A 68 11.46 19.01 -3.83
C ILE A 68 12.06 20.42 -3.79
N TRP A 69 11.21 21.45 -3.83
CA TRP A 69 11.67 22.83 -3.71
C TRP A 69 12.32 23.08 -2.34
N SER A 70 11.79 22.55 -1.26
CA SER A 70 12.41 22.66 0.07
C SER A 70 13.83 22.12 0.09
N VAL A 71 14.05 20.94 -0.48
CA VAL A 71 15.38 20.29 -0.54
C VAL A 71 16.35 21.04 -1.44
N LEU A 72 15.89 21.50 -2.61
CA LEU A 72 16.77 22.17 -3.59
C LEU A 72 17.02 23.64 -3.28
N GLY A 73 16.09 24.30 -2.59
CA GLY A 73 16.07 25.75 -2.42
C GLY A 73 16.68 26.26 -1.13
N ASN A 74 17.13 25.38 -0.24
CA ASN A 74 17.75 25.75 1.03
C ASN A 74 19.23 25.34 1.00
N ASN A 75 20.13 26.29 1.23
CA ASN A 75 21.58 26.04 1.18
C ASN A 75 22.13 25.48 2.51
N ASP A 76 21.40 25.65 3.61
CA ASP A 76 21.80 25.28 4.98
C ASP A 76 20.96 24.12 5.54
N VAL A 77 20.67 23.09 4.72
CA VAL A 77 19.85 21.95 5.16
C VAL A 77 20.72 20.93 5.89
N SER A 78 20.30 20.56 7.11
CA SER A 78 20.95 19.47 7.84
C SER A 78 20.79 18.13 7.09
N LEU A 79 21.78 17.25 7.20
CA LEU A 79 21.75 15.94 6.55
C LEU A 79 20.51 15.12 6.96
N ASP A 80 20.04 15.27 8.20
CA ASP A 80 18.82 14.61 8.69
C ASP A 80 17.53 15.11 8.02
N GLN A 81 17.44 16.42 7.77
CA GLN A 81 16.31 17.01 7.03
C GLN A 81 16.32 16.58 5.56
N ILE A 82 17.50 16.50 4.94
CA ILE A 82 17.64 15.98 3.57
C ILE A 82 17.15 14.54 3.53
N ILE A 83 17.62 13.68 4.45
CA ILE A 83 17.19 12.28 4.53
C ILE A 83 15.67 12.18 4.67
N SER A 84 15.08 12.89 5.64
CA SER A 84 13.63 12.87 5.88
C SER A 84 12.83 13.28 4.65
N SER A 85 13.25 14.35 3.97
CA SER A 85 12.57 14.86 2.78
C SER A 85 12.73 13.93 1.58
N VAL A 86 13.93 13.42 1.35
CA VAL A 86 14.25 12.49 0.25
C VAL A 86 13.39 11.22 0.34
N ASN A 87 13.18 10.71 1.54
CA ASN A 87 12.36 9.54 1.82
C ASN A 87 10.91 9.72 1.34
N VAL A 88 10.29 10.84 1.73
CA VAL A 88 8.90 11.15 1.38
C VAL A 88 8.78 11.41 -0.13
N ILE A 89 9.74 12.13 -0.72
CA ILE A 89 9.80 12.38 -2.17
C ILE A 89 9.86 11.06 -2.94
N PHE A 90 10.75 10.13 -2.57
CA PHE A 90 10.89 8.86 -3.29
C PHE A 90 9.61 8.00 -3.21
N ILE A 91 8.98 7.91 -2.03
CA ILE A 91 7.72 7.16 -1.87
C ILE A 91 6.64 7.71 -2.81
N HIS A 92 6.49 9.04 -2.87
CA HIS A 92 5.50 9.66 -3.75
C HIS A 92 5.85 9.53 -5.24
N LEU A 93 7.12 9.65 -5.62
CA LEU A 93 7.57 9.48 -7.00
C LEU A 93 7.35 8.04 -7.51
N VAL A 94 7.70 7.03 -6.70
CA VAL A 94 7.45 5.62 -7.04
C VAL A 94 5.94 5.36 -7.16
N THR A 95 5.15 5.91 -6.24
CA THR A 95 3.68 5.81 -6.29
C THR A 95 3.12 6.46 -7.56
N PHE A 96 3.60 7.65 -7.92
CA PHE A 96 3.20 8.32 -9.15
C PHE A 96 3.55 7.49 -10.38
N TRP A 97 4.78 6.94 -10.44
CA TRP A 97 5.21 6.06 -11.52
C TRP A 97 4.32 4.81 -11.62
N LYS A 98 4.00 4.18 -10.49
CA LYS A 98 3.09 3.02 -10.39
C LYS A 98 1.69 3.37 -10.91
N LEU A 99 1.10 4.47 -10.45
CA LEU A 99 -0.23 4.92 -10.88
C LEU A 99 -0.27 5.25 -12.37
N VAL A 100 0.73 5.95 -12.90
CA VAL A 100 0.85 6.22 -14.34
C VAL A 100 0.94 4.91 -15.13
N THR A 101 1.71 3.94 -14.64
CA THR A 101 1.86 2.63 -15.27
C THR A 101 0.53 1.86 -15.27
N MET A 102 -0.23 1.91 -14.17
CA MET A 102 -1.56 1.29 -14.07
C MET A 102 -2.57 1.94 -15.02
N VAL A 103 -2.58 3.28 -15.11
CA VAL A 103 -3.48 4.02 -16.01
C VAL A 103 -3.16 3.73 -17.48
N LYS A 104 -1.88 3.72 -17.86
CA LYS A 104 -1.43 3.35 -19.21
C LYS A 104 -1.90 1.95 -19.60
N ASN A 105 -1.90 1.02 -18.64
CA ASN A 105 -2.30 -0.38 -18.83
C ASN A 105 -3.72 -0.70 -18.34
N LYS A 106 -4.62 0.30 -18.23
CA LYS A 106 -5.96 0.12 -17.65
C LYS A 106 -6.79 -1.00 -18.28
N ARG A 107 -6.60 -1.24 -19.60
CA ARG A 107 -7.30 -2.32 -20.33
C ARG A 107 -6.89 -3.70 -19.81
N VAL A 108 -5.62 -3.88 -19.50
CA VAL A 108 -5.07 -5.12 -18.95
C VAL A 108 -5.65 -5.34 -17.55
N PHE A 109 -5.55 -4.35 -16.65
CA PHE A 109 -6.14 -4.45 -15.31
C PHE A 109 -7.65 -4.76 -15.32
N LYS A 110 -8.41 -4.13 -16.23
CA LYS A 110 -9.84 -4.43 -16.41
C LYS A 110 -10.09 -5.85 -16.93
N LYS A 111 -9.27 -6.33 -17.88
CA LYS A 111 -9.32 -7.73 -18.35
C LYS A 111 -9.03 -8.70 -17.20
N LEU A 112 -8.00 -8.42 -16.38
CA LEU A 112 -7.68 -9.23 -15.21
C LEU A 112 -8.83 -9.23 -14.19
N ALA A 113 -9.41 -8.08 -13.86
CA ALA A 113 -10.53 -8.02 -12.91
C ALA A 113 -11.72 -8.91 -13.34
N LYS A 114 -12.01 -8.92 -14.64
CA LYS A 114 -13.09 -9.71 -15.25
C LYS A 114 -12.78 -11.19 -15.44
N ALA A 115 -11.52 -11.62 -15.31
CA ALA A 115 -11.13 -12.99 -15.59
C ALA A 115 -11.68 -14.02 -14.58
N LEU A 116 -12.20 -13.59 -13.42
CA LEU A 116 -12.96 -14.48 -12.53
C LEU A 116 -14.37 -14.80 -13.05
N GLU A 117 -14.92 -13.96 -13.92
CA GLU A 117 -16.24 -14.14 -14.52
C GLU A 117 -16.16 -14.96 -15.82
N SER A 118 -14.98 -15.47 -16.18
CA SER A 118 -14.84 -16.28 -17.39
C SER A 118 -15.58 -17.60 -17.22
N SER A 119 -16.14 -18.12 -18.31
CA SER A 119 -16.74 -19.45 -18.34
C SER A 119 -15.73 -20.56 -18.06
N SER A 120 -14.43 -20.29 -18.23
CA SER A 120 -13.34 -21.20 -17.89
C SER A 120 -13.09 -21.31 -16.37
N PHE A 121 -13.63 -20.39 -15.55
CA PHE A 121 -13.47 -20.44 -14.10
C PHE A 121 -14.52 -21.34 -13.44
N ASP A 122 -14.10 -22.53 -13.04
CA ASP A 122 -15.00 -23.52 -12.46
C ASP A 122 -15.33 -23.24 -10.99
N MET A 123 -16.60 -22.94 -10.72
CA MET A 123 -17.17 -22.88 -9.37
C MET A 123 -18.37 -23.82 -9.19
N SER A 124 -18.41 -24.93 -9.92
CA SER A 124 -19.53 -25.88 -9.89
C SER A 124 -19.70 -26.49 -8.49
N THR A 125 -18.60 -26.88 -7.83
CA THR A 125 -18.62 -27.56 -6.54
C THR A 125 -18.73 -26.59 -5.36
N GLN A 126 -19.38 -27.04 -4.27
CA GLN A 126 -19.44 -26.28 -3.02
C GLN A 126 -18.06 -26.10 -2.38
N ARG A 127 -17.12 -27.05 -2.61
CA ARG A 127 -15.73 -26.94 -2.17
C ARG A 127 -15.05 -25.73 -2.82
N ARG A 128 -15.13 -25.58 -4.15
CA ARG A 128 -14.56 -24.43 -4.88
C ARG A 128 -15.18 -23.09 -4.47
N LYS A 129 -16.51 -23.06 -4.26
CA LYS A 129 -17.18 -21.87 -3.71
C LYS A 129 -16.63 -21.47 -2.33
N ARG A 130 -16.30 -22.43 -1.46
CA ARG A 130 -15.65 -22.15 -0.17
C ARG A 130 -14.23 -21.61 -0.33
N ILE A 131 -13.44 -22.12 -1.28
CA ILE A 131 -12.10 -21.60 -1.61
C ILE A 131 -12.20 -20.13 -2.04
N VAL A 132 -13.11 -19.81 -2.97
CA VAL A 132 -13.32 -18.44 -3.44
C VAL A 132 -13.75 -17.52 -2.30
N ASN A 133 -14.74 -17.94 -1.50
CA ASN A 133 -15.21 -17.16 -0.34
C ASN A 133 -14.10 -16.93 0.71
N TYR A 134 -13.24 -17.92 0.92
CA TYR A 134 -12.07 -17.79 1.80
C TYR A 134 -11.15 -16.68 1.28
N TRP A 135 -10.79 -16.69 0.00
CA TRP A 135 -9.92 -15.65 -0.58
C TRP A 135 -10.57 -14.27 -0.62
N VAL A 136 -11.89 -14.18 -0.84
CA VAL A 136 -12.64 -12.92 -0.71
C VAL A 136 -12.55 -12.37 0.72
N LEU A 137 -12.70 -13.23 1.73
CA LEU A 137 -12.58 -12.84 3.14
C LEU A 137 -11.17 -12.36 3.46
N ILE A 138 -10.17 -13.10 3.01
CA ILE A 138 -8.75 -12.76 3.18
C ILE A 138 -8.43 -11.42 2.52
N ASN A 139 -8.86 -11.19 1.29
CA ASN A 139 -8.69 -9.92 0.59
C ASN A 139 -9.29 -8.75 1.38
N ASN A 140 -10.51 -8.91 1.89
CA ASN A 140 -11.18 -7.90 2.71
C ASN A 140 -10.48 -7.67 4.05
N LYS A 141 -9.91 -8.72 4.67
CA LYS A 141 -9.13 -8.61 5.91
C LYS A 141 -7.85 -7.81 5.66
N TYR A 142 -7.08 -8.15 4.63
CA TYR A 142 -5.87 -7.42 4.26
C TYR A 142 -6.15 -5.95 3.94
N LEU A 143 -7.18 -5.68 3.14
CA LEU A 143 -7.61 -4.32 2.83
C LEU A 143 -7.89 -3.50 4.10
N LYS A 144 -8.62 -4.07 5.06
CA LYS A 144 -8.89 -3.40 6.35
C LYS A 144 -7.61 -3.15 7.14
N VAL A 145 -6.73 -4.15 7.24
CA VAL A 145 -5.45 -4.02 7.97
C VAL A 145 -4.59 -2.91 7.36
N VAL A 146 -4.41 -2.91 6.04
CA VAL A 146 -3.59 -1.92 5.34
C VAL A 146 -4.17 -0.51 5.49
N LEU A 147 -5.49 -0.34 5.34
CA LEU A 147 -6.13 0.97 5.53
C LEU A 147 -6.05 1.43 6.98
N THR A 148 -6.30 0.55 7.95
CA THR A 148 -6.23 0.92 9.37
C THR A 148 -4.81 1.33 9.75
N LEU A 149 -3.80 0.54 9.39
CA LEU A 149 -2.40 0.89 9.67
C LEU A 149 -1.97 2.16 8.95
N GLY A 150 -2.33 2.32 7.68
CA GLY A 150 -2.02 3.52 6.89
C GLY A 150 -2.66 4.78 7.47
N CYS A 151 -3.96 4.75 7.78
CA CYS A 151 -4.67 5.88 8.37
C CYS A 151 -4.18 6.20 9.79
N LEU A 152 -3.90 5.19 10.63
CA LEU A 152 -3.33 5.42 11.95
C LEU A 152 -1.96 6.09 11.87
N THR A 153 -1.12 5.66 10.94
CA THR A 153 0.19 6.28 10.68
C THR A 153 0.02 7.74 10.27
N LEU A 154 -0.94 8.05 9.40
CA LEU A 154 -1.23 9.41 8.99
C LEU A 154 -1.71 10.29 10.14
N ILE A 155 -2.60 9.78 11.00
CA ILE A 155 -3.07 10.51 12.17
C ILE A 155 -1.90 10.84 13.11
N VAL A 156 -1.03 9.86 13.39
CA VAL A 156 0.17 10.09 14.22
C VAL A 156 1.06 11.15 13.59
N TRP A 157 1.23 11.09 12.27
CA TRP A 157 2.05 12.04 11.53
C TRP A 157 1.49 13.46 11.55
N GLU A 158 0.19 13.63 11.36
CA GLU A 158 -0.48 14.94 11.41
C GLU A 158 -0.56 15.51 12.82
N LEU A 159 -0.53 14.69 13.87
CA LEU A 159 -0.55 15.17 15.25
C LEU A 159 0.85 15.47 15.79
N TYR A 160 1.90 14.84 15.25
CA TYR A 160 3.26 15.00 15.74
C TYR A 160 3.73 16.47 15.86
N PRO A 161 3.57 17.33 14.83
CA PRO A 161 4.00 18.73 14.92
C PRO A 161 3.22 19.56 15.94
N MET A 162 2.01 19.14 16.30
CA MET A 162 1.18 19.83 17.30
C MET A 162 1.67 19.56 18.73
N ILE A 163 2.38 18.43 18.93
CA ILE A 163 2.93 18.01 20.21
C ILE A 163 4.39 18.47 20.35
N ASP A 164 5.08 18.68 19.22
CA ASP A 164 6.45 19.16 19.18
C ASP A 164 6.57 20.61 19.69
N GLU A 165 7.67 20.94 20.37
CA GLU A 165 7.89 22.26 20.98
C GLU A 165 8.29 23.34 19.95
N LEU A 166 8.39 22.97 18.68
CA LEU A 166 8.79 23.84 17.57
C LEU A 166 7.65 24.78 17.14
N LYS A 167 7.89 26.08 17.20
CA LYS A 167 6.95 27.10 16.72
C LYS A 167 6.79 27.02 15.19
N PHE A 168 5.55 27.06 14.72
CA PHE A 168 5.19 27.05 13.30
C PHE A 168 5.71 25.83 12.51
N ASN A 169 5.73 24.66 13.14
CA ASN A 169 6.20 23.41 12.54
C ASN A 169 5.12 22.77 11.65
N LEU A 170 5.45 22.48 10.39
CA LEU A 170 4.56 21.73 9.50
C LEU A 170 4.82 20.22 9.62
N MET A 171 3.84 19.39 9.22
CA MET A 171 4.02 17.93 9.26
C MET A 171 4.99 17.40 8.21
N VAL A 172 5.23 18.18 7.17
CA VAL A 172 6.20 17.91 6.11
C VAL A 172 7.08 19.13 5.89
N ASP A 173 8.34 18.88 5.55
CA ASP A 173 9.32 19.92 5.30
C ASP A 173 9.12 20.55 3.92
N VAL A 174 8.10 21.41 3.80
CA VAL A 174 7.72 22.08 2.54
C VAL A 174 8.16 23.53 2.50
N LYS A 175 8.60 23.99 1.33
CA LYS A 175 8.88 25.39 1.06
C LYS A 175 7.71 26.03 0.33
N LEU A 176 7.14 27.06 0.95
CA LEU A 176 6.03 27.83 0.41
C LEU A 176 6.52 29.20 -0.10
N PRO A 177 5.87 29.78 -1.12
CA PRO A 177 6.28 31.05 -1.69
C PRO A 177 5.89 32.28 -0.84
N PHE A 178 5.33 32.06 0.34
CA PHE A 178 4.88 33.10 1.26
C PHE A 178 5.21 32.72 2.70
N GLU A 179 5.32 33.73 3.57
CA GLU A 179 5.53 33.54 5.00
C GLU A 179 4.22 33.23 5.73
N TYR A 180 4.28 32.33 6.69
CA TYR A 180 3.12 31.86 7.46
C TYR A 180 3.31 32.00 8.98
N GLN A 181 4.22 32.87 9.42
CA GLN A 181 4.57 33.07 10.84
C GLN A 181 3.49 33.81 11.67
N SER A 182 2.34 34.11 11.09
CA SER A 182 1.17 34.64 11.82
C SER A 182 0.26 33.48 12.25
N LEU A 183 -0.45 33.61 13.38
CA LEU A 183 -1.30 32.53 13.89
C LEU A 183 -2.38 32.09 12.89
N LEU A 184 -3.07 33.04 12.26
CA LEU A 184 -4.16 32.73 11.32
C LEU A 184 -3.61 32.12 10.02
N THR A 185 -2.53 32.70 9.48
CA THR A 185 -1.89 32.18 8.27
C THR A 185 -1.33 30.79 8.52
N TYR A 186 -0.70 30.55 9.66
CA TYR A 186 -0.20 29.23 10.05
C TYR A 186 -1.32 28.19 10.12
N MET A 187 -2.44 28.49 10.79
CA MET A 187 -3.56 27.54 10.90
C MET A 187 -4.15 27.18 9.53
N ALA A 188 -4.31 28.18 8.65
CA ALA A 188 -4.78 27.96 7.29
C ALA A 188 -3.78 27.14 6.47
N THR A 189 -2.49 27.49 6.53
CA THR A 189 -1.40 26.78 5.85
C THR A 189 -1.27 25.35 6.34
N TYR A 190 -1.28 25.13 7.65
CA TYR A 190 -1.20 23.80 8.26
C TYR A 190 -2.34 22.91 7.76
N THR A 191 -3.57 23.41 7.81
CA THR A 191 -4.75 22.68 7.35
C THR A 191 -4.67 22.36 5.86
N ALA A 192 -4.26 23.33 5.03
CA ALA A 192 -4.11 23.13 3.59
C ALA A 192 -3.05 22.07 3.28
N VAL A 193 -1.85 22.19 3.85
CA VAL A 193 -0.76 21.21 3.65
C VAL A 193 -1.16 19.85 4.18
N ALA A 194 -1.91 19.77 5.30
CA ALA A 194 -2.37 18.52 5.88
C ALA A 194 -3.34 17.80 4.93
N ILE A 195 -4.30 18.52 4.37
CA ILE A 195 -5.20 17.97 3.35
C ILE A 195 -4.42 17.47 2.13
N MET A 196 -3.47 18.27 1.61
CA MET A 196 -2.67 17.87 0.46
C MET A 196 -1.86 16.60 0.74
N PHE A 197 -1.17 16.55 1.88
CA PHE A 197 -0.36 15.41 2.29
C PHE A 197 -1.21 14.16 2.59
N ALA A 198 -2.38 14.32 3.21
CA ALA A 198 -3.32 13.23 3.45
C ALA A 198 -3.80 12.59 2.15
N TYR A 199 -4.17 13.40 1.15
CA TYR A 199 -4.55 12.89 -0.17
C TYR A 199 -3.37 12.21 -0.88
N ALA A 200 -2.19 12.82 -0.86
CA ALA A 200 -0.99 12.23 -1.46
C ALA A 200 -0.67 10.87 -0.82
N SER A 201 -0.76 10.76 0.50
CA SER A 201 -0.53 9.51 1.24
C SER A 201 -1.63 8.47 1.02
N LEU A 202 -2.90 8.89 0.95
CA LEU A 202 -4.01 8.00 0.60
C LEU A 202 -3.83 7.41 -0.81
N MET A 203 -3.28 8.17 -1.77
CA MET A 203 -2.93 7.66 -3.09
C MET A 203 -1.92 6.50 -3.01
N VAL A 204 -0.90 6.64 -2.15
CA VAL A 204 0.08 5.57 -1.87
C VAL A 204 -0.66 4.32 -1.38
N ILE A 205 -1.45 4.46 -0.30
CA ILE A 205 -2.18 3.34 0.34
C ILE A 205 -3.10 2.65 -0.67
N ILE A 206 -3.89 3.42 -1.44
CA ILE A 206 -4.82 2.85 -2.42
C ILE A 206 -4.08 2.16 -3.57
N SER A 207 -2.94 2.68 -4.02
CA SER A 207 -2.14 2.01 -5.06
C SER A 207 -1.66 0.62 -4.62
N GLU A 208 -1.29 0.45 -3.35
CA GLU A 208 -0.93 -0.85 -2.77
C GLU A 208 -2.15 -1.78 -2.69
N VAL A 209 -3.28 -1.27 -2.21
CA VAL A 209 -4.52 -2.04 -2.09
C VAL A 209 -5.02 -2.54 -3.45
N ILE A 210 -4.91 -1.72 -4.52
CA ILE A 210 -5.28 -2.16 -5.88
C ILE A 210 -4.39 -3.31 -6.33
N VAL A 211 -3.07 -3.18 -6.20
CA VAL A 211 -2.13 -4.24 -6.61
C VAL A 211 -2.36 -5.52 -5.80
N GLN A 212 -2.52 -5.40 -4.49
CA GLN A 212 -2.84 -6.52 -3.59
C GLN A 212 -4.10 -7.25 -4.03
N ALA A 213 -5.18 -6.53 -4.37
CA ALA A 213 -6.43 -7.14 -4.80
C ALA A 213 -6.26 -7.96 -6.10
N HIS A 214 -5.47 -7.46 -7.06
CA HIS A 214 -5.15 -8.22 -8.27
C HIS A 214 -4.30 -9.47 -8.01
N LEU A 215 -3.34 -9.39 -7.07
CA LEU A 215 -2.51 -10.53 -6.68
C LEU A 215 -3.30 -11.61 -5.95
N ILE A 216 -4.11 -11.25 -4.95
CA ILE A 216 -4.94 -12.22 -4.21
C ILE A 216 -5.95 -12.91 -5.14
N ARG A 217 -6.50 -12.16 -6.10
CA ARG A 217 -7.36 -12.72 -7.15
C ARG A 217 -6.65 -13.80 -7.97
N LEU A 218 -5.39 -13.58 -8.37
CA LEU A 218 -4.60 -14.57 -9.10
C LEU A 218 -4.33 -15.81 -8.25
N ILE A 219 -3.99 -15.64 -6.97
CA ILE A 219 -3.78 -16.76 -6.03
C ILE A 219 -5.07 -17.58 -5.92
N CYS A 220 -6.22 -16.93 -5.78
CA CYS A 220 -7.51 -17.61 -5.77
C CYS A 220 -7.76 -18.44 -7.03
N GLN A 221 -7.35 -17.96 -8.21
CA GLN A 221 -7.48 -18.71 -9.46
C GLN A 221 -6.59 -19.96 -9.48
N PHE A 222 -5.35 -19.85 -8.98
CA PHE A 222 -4.46 -20.99 -8.84
C PHE A 222 -4.99 -22.04 -7.86
N ASP A 223 -5.52 -21.63 -6.71
CA ASP A 223 -6.06 -22.56 -5.72
C ASP A 223 -7.28 -23.32 -6.24
N VAL A 224 -8.19 -22.63 -6.94
CA VAL A 224 -9.35 -23.29 -7.56
C VAL A 224 -8.89 -24.26 -8.65
N LEU A 225 -7.91 -23.87 -9.47
CA LEU A 225 -7.36 -24.74 -10.50
C LEU A 225 -6.65 -25.96 -9.90
N ALA A 226 -5.91 -25.81 -8.80
CA ALA A 226 -5.28 -26.91 -8.09
C ALA A 226 -6.34 -27.91 -7.59
N ASP A 227 -7.42 -27.41 -6.99
CA ASP A 227 -8.57 -28.22 -6.58
C ASP A 227 -9.22 -28.93 -7.78
N CYS A 228 -9.27 -28.30 -8.96
CA CYS A 228 -9.72 -28.95 -10.18
C CYS A 228 -8.83 -30.13 -10.59
N PHE A 229 -7.52 -29.98 -10.55
CA PHE A 229 -6.59 -31.06 -10.89
C PHE A 229 -6.61 -32.20 -9.88
N GLU A 230 -6.75 -31.91 -8.58
CA GLU A 230 -6.81 -32.93 -7.54
C GLU A 230 -8.05 -33.83 -7.68
N ASN A 231 -9.20 -33.23 -8.05
CA ASN A 231 -10.48 -33.93 -8.05
C ASN A 231 -11.00 -34.31 -9.45
N ILE A 232 -10.22 -34.05 -10.52
CA ILE A 232 -10.64 -34.28 -11.91
C ILE A 232 -11.14 -35.70 -12.17
N PHE A 233 -10.47 -36.71 -11.60
CA PHE A 233 -10.85 -38.10 -11.79
C PHE A 233 -12.21 -38.40 -11.17
N GLU A 234 -12.41 -37.99 -9.91
CA GLU A 234 -13.64 -38.25 -9.16
C GLU A 234 -14.83 -37.55 -9.81
N GLU A 235 -14.66 -36.29 -10.23
CA GLU A 235 -15.71 -35.52 -10.92
C GLU A 235 -16.08 -36.12 -12.29
N CYS A 236 -15.10 -36.65 -13.03
CA CYS A 236 -15.41 -37.33 -14.28
C CYS A 236 -16.16 -38.64 -14.03
N ALA A 237 -15.84 -39.34 -12.94
CA ALA A 237 -16.42 -40.63 -12.55
C ALA A 237 -17.84 -40.53 -11.99
N GLU A 238 -18.27 -39.38 -11.47
CA GLU A 238 -19.63 -39.18 -10.92
C GLU A 238 -20.76 -39.49 -11.92
N GLU A 239 -20.51 -39.35 -13.23
CA GLU A 239 -21.48 -39.69 -14.28
C GLU A 239 -21.51 -41.18 -14.66
N PHE A 240 -20.64 -41.99 -14.06
CA PHE A 240 -20.51 -43.42 -14.31
C PHE A 240 -20.57 -44.22 -12.99
N PRO A 241 -21.68 -44.13 -12.22
CA PRO A 241 -21.77 -44.69 -10.87
C PRO A 241 -21.66 -46.22 -10.82
N ASP A 242 -21.91 -46.91 -11.93
CA ASP A 242 -21.99 -48.37 -12.00
C ASP A 242 -20.65 -49.07 -12.29
N LEU A 243 -19.58 -48.30 -12.56
CA LEU A 243 -18.28 -48.84 -12.98
C LEU A 243 -17.20 -48.67 -11.89
N ASN A 244 -16.42 -49.71 -11.65
CA ASN A 244 -15.28 -49.63 -10.74
C ASN A 244 -14.13 -48.81 -11.37
N LYS A 245 -13.21 -48.26 -10.55
CA LYS A 245 -12.06 -47.45 -11.02
C LYS A 245 -11.25 -48.10 -12.15
N HIS A 246 -11.04 -49.42 -12.10
CA HIS A 246 -10.29 -50.15 -13.14
C HIS A 246 -11.09 -50.38 -14.42
N GLU A 247 -12.41 -50.33 -14.37
CA GLU A 247 -13.30 -50.47 -15.52
C GLU A 247 -13.52 -49.12 -16.21
N LEU A 248 -13.57 -48.03 -15.44
CA LEU A 248 -13.65 -46.65 -15.96
C LEU A 248 -12.53 -46.33 -16.93
N VAL A 249 -11.28 -46.71 -16.63
CA VAL A 249 -10.13 -46.42 -17.50
C VAL A 249 -10.18 -47.19 -18.83
N LYS A 250 -10.99 -48.26 -18.92
CA LYS A 250 -11.20 -49.02 -20.15
C LYS A 250 -12.38 -48.51 -20.96
N ASP A 251 -13.27 -47.74 -20.36
CA ASP A 251 -14.41 -47.15 -21.04
C ASP A 251 -13.96 -45.95 -21.90
N ALA A 252 -14.21 -46.03 -23.20
CA ALA A 252 -13.78 -45.00 -24.14
C ALA A 252 -14.48 -43.66 -23.89
N SER A 253 -15.71 -43.66 -23.38
CA SER A 253 -16.47 -42.44 -23.13
C SER A 253 -15.97 -41.71 -21.87
N PHE A 254 -15.60 -42.45 -20.83
CA PHE A 254 -14.92 -41.89 -19.65
C PHE A 254 -13.57 -41.29 -20.03
N VAL A 255 -12.75 -42.02 -20.81
CA VAL A 255 -11.42 -41.55 -21.24
C VAL A 255 -11.54 -40.26 -22.08
N ASP A 256 -12.47 -40.21 -23.04
CA ASP A 256 -12.70 -39.01 -23.85
C ASP A 256 -13.11 -37.81 -22.99
N LYS A 257 -14.05 -38.01 -22.05
CA LYS A 257 -14.48 -36.97 -21.12
C LYS A 257 -13.34 -36.49 -20.23
N TYR A 258 -12.56 -37.40 -19.65
CA TYR A 258 -11.41 -37.07 -18.81
C TYR A 258 -10.37 -36.27 -19.57
N VAL A 259 -10.01 -36.71 -20.79
CA VAL A 259 -9.04 -36.02 -21.66
C VAL A 259 -9.55 -34.62 -22.04
N LYS A 260 -10.84 -34.51 -22.39
CA LYS A 260 -11.47 -33.22 -22.70
C LYS A 260 -11.39 -32.27 -21.50
N ARG A 261 -11.80 -32.74 -20.32
CA ARG A 261 -11.75 -31.95 -19.08
C ARG A 261 -10.33 -31.54 -18.72
N LEU A 262 -9.36 -32.44 -18.88
CA LEU A 262 -7.95 -32.15 -18.66
C LEU A 262 -7.46 -31.06 -19.63
N GLY A 263 -7.86 -31.14 -20.90
CA GLY A 263 -7.56 -30.11 -21.91
C GLY A 263 -8.11 -28.72 -21.53
N ASP A 264 -9.32 -28.67 -20.98
CA ASP A 264 -9.93 -27.43 -20.48
C ASP A 264 -9.13 -26.84 -19.30
N LEU A 265 -8.70 -27.69 -18.34
CA LEU A 265 -7.88 -27.25 -17.21
C LEU A 265 -6.49 -26.76 -17.62
N VAL A 266 -5.85 -27.43 -18.60
CA VAL A 266 -4.57 -26.97 -19.15
C VAL A 266 -4.73 -25.62 -19.85
N THR A 267 -5.83 -25.40 -20.56
CA THR A 267 -6.16 -24.12 -21.17
C THR A 267 -6.35 -23.03 -20.11
N GLN A 268 -7.11 -23.32 -19.06
CA GLN A 268 -7.30 -22.41 -17.93
C GLN A 268 -5.96 -22.08 -17.24
N HIS A 269 -5.10 -23.07 -17.03
CA HIS A 269 -3.76 -22.85 -16.45
C HIS A 269 -2.93 -21.88 -17.29
N ARG A 270 -2.92 -22.08 -18.61
CA ARG A 270 -2.23 -21.19 -19.55
C ARG A 270 -2.77 -19.76 -19.48
N GLU A 271 -4.09 -19.60 -19.44
CA GLU A 271 -4.73 -18.27 -19.30
C GLU A 271 -4.30 -17.56 -18.00
N ILE A 272 -4.22 -18.28 -16.88
CA ILE A 272 -3.79 -17.72 -15.59
C ILE A 272 -2.30 -17.36 -15.63
N LEU A 273 -1.45 -18.17 -16.26
CA LEU A 273 -0.03 -17.87 -16.46
C LEU A 273 0.17 -16.62 -17.33
N ASP A 274 -0.59 -16.49 -18.42
CA ASP A 274 -0.54 -15.31 -19.30
C ASP A 274 -0.95 -14.05 -18.53
N GLN A 275 -2.02 -14.12 -17.73
CA GLN A 275 -2.43 -13.01 -16.85
C GLN A 275 -1.36 -12.66 -15.81
N THR A 276 -0.69 -13.66 -15.26
CA THR A 276 0.39 -13.47 -14.28
C THR A 276 1.60 -12.79 -14.93
N ASN A 277 1.96 -13.21 -16.14
CA ASN A 277 3.05 -12.61 -16.92
C ASN A 277 2.74 -11.16 -17.34
N ASP A 278 1.50 -10.88 -17.75
CA ASP A 278 1.03 -9.52 -18.04
C ASP A 278 1.20 -8.62 -16.80
N LEU A 279 0.69 -9.09 -15.64
CA LEU A 279 0.78 -8.34 -14.39
C LEU A 279 2.24 -8.13 -13.95
N ARG A 280 3.08 -9.17 -14.04
CA ARG A 280 4.52 -9.11 -13.73
C ARG A 280 5.24 -8.11 -14.62
N THR A 281 4.99 -8.13 -15.93
CA THR A 281 5.64 -7.23 -16.89
C THR A 281 5.30 -5.78 -16.57
N ILE A 282 4.04 -5.50 -16.22
CA ILE A 282 3.58 -4.15 -15.90
C ILE A 282 4.09 -3.67 -14.53
N LEU A 283 4.10 -4.53 -13.51
CA LEU A 283 4.38 -4.13 -12.13
C LEU A 283 5.82 -4.37 -11.66
N SER A 284 6.61 -5.19 -12.35
CA SER A 284 7.97 -5.54 -11.91
C SER A 284 8.87 -4.32 -11.70
N ALA A 285 8.88 -3.38 -12.64
CA ALA A 285 9.71 -2.18 -12.53
C ALA A 285 9.26 -1.24 -11.39
N PRO A 286 7.97 -0.87 -11.26
CA PRO A 286 7.49 -0.11 -10.11
C PRO A 286 7.74 -0.80 -8.75
N LEU A 287 7.54 -2.13 -8.67
CA LEU A 287 7.78 -2.90 -7.45
C LEU A 287 9.27 -2.96 -7.10
N LEU A 288 10.15 -3.07 -8.09
CA LEU A 288 11.60 -2.98 -7.88
C LEU A 288 11.99 -1.59 -7.38
N GLY A 289 11.41 -0.53 -7.95
CA GLY A 289 11.60 0.83 -7.47
C GLY A 289 11.15 1.02 -6.01
N GLN A 290 10.01 0.43 -5.64
CA GLN A 290 9.50 0.41 -4.27
C GLN A 290 10.45 -0.34 -3.33
N LEU A 291 10.95 -1.51 -3.73
CA LEU A 291 11.92 -2.28 -2.95
C LEU A 291 13.23 -1.52 -2.74
N ALA A 292 13.77 -0.90 -3.80
CA ALA A 292 14.98 -0.08 -3.73
C ALA A 292 14.78 1.13 -2.82
N CYS A 293 13.63 1.80 -2.92
CA CYS A 293 13.25 2.89 -2.02
C CYS A 293 13.20 2.40 -0.57
N SER A 294 12.50 1.30 -0.28
CA SER A 294 12.45 0.73 1.08
C SER A 294 13.82 0.33 1.62
N GLY A 295 14.70 -0.21 0.78
CA GLY A 295 16.08 -0.51 1.17
C GLY A 295 16.86 0.75 1.56
N LEU A 296 16.79 1.81 0.76
CA LEU A 296 17.43 3.10 1.08
C LEU A 296 16.85 3.71 2.36
N LEU A 297 15.53 3.65 2.54
CA LEU A 297 14.84 4.10 3.76
C LEU A 297 15.40 3.42 5.00
N ILE A 298 15.51 2.08 4.97
CA ILE A 298 16.04 1.30 6.09
C ILE A 298 17.49 1.70 6.39
N CYS A 299 18.33 1.84 5.36
CA CYS A 299 19.71 2.28 5.53
C CYS A 299 19.82 3.67 6.17
N PHE A 300 18.99 4.62 5.74
CA PHE A 300 19.00 5.97 6.31
C PHE A 300 18.49 6.01 7.75
N VAL A 301 17.44 5.26 8.07
CA VAL A 301 16.98 5.11 9.46
C VAL A 301 18.07 4.49 10.32
N GLY A 302 18.80 3.48 9.82
CA GLY A 302 19.94 2.88 10.51
C GLY A 302 21.10 3.87 10.74
N TYR A 303 21.40 4.71 9.74
CA TYR A 303 22.38 5.80 9.89
C TYR A 303 21.96 6.79 10.99
N GLN A 304 20.70 7.24 11.00
CA GLN A 304 20.21 8.19 12.00
C GLN A 304 20.24 7.60 13.42
N ALA A 305 19.86 6.34 13.57
CA ALA A 305 19.92 5.64 14.85
C ALA A 305 21.36 5.55 15.38
N THR A 306 22.32 5.19 14.52
CA THR A 306 23.73 5.07 14.90
C THR A 306 24.40 6.42 15.16
N ALA A 307 24.10 7.45 14.36
CA ALA A 307 24.60 8.80 14.56
C ALA A 307 24.17 9.38 15.93
N SER A 308 22.91 9.18 16.33
CA SER A 308 22.40 9.56 17.65
C SER A 308 23.17 8.90 18.79
N GLN A 309 23.39 7.58 18.70
CA GLN A 309 24.15 6.84 19.73
C GLN A 309 25.59 7.34 19.87
N ARG A 310 26.26 7.69 18.76
CA ARG A 310 27.62 8.25 18.79
C ARG A 310 27.69 9.58 19.53
N ILE A 311 26.68 10.44 19.40
CA ILE A 311 26.61 11.70 20.15
C ILE A 311 26.50 11.41 21.65
N GLY A 312 25.69 10.43 22.04
CA GLY A 312 25.55 10.01 23.43
C GLY A 312 26.86 9.47 24.01
N GLN A 313 27.56 8.63 23.25
CA GLN A 313 28.89 8.13 23.64
C GLN A 313 29.92 9.25 23.72
N ALA A 314 29.98 10.15 22.74
CA ALA A 314 30.92 11.27 22.75
C ALA A 314 30.67 12.23 23.93
N ALA A 315 29.40 12.52 24.25
CA ALA A 315 29.03 13.29 25.42
C ALA A 315 29.43 12.59 26.72
N TYR A 316 29.28 11.26 26.80
CA TYR A 316 29.73 10.45 27.93
C TYR A 316 31.26 10.50 28.10
N PHE A 317 32.03 10.36 27.02
CA PHE A 317 33.50 10.39 27.01
C PHE A 317 34.11 11.80 26.97
N SER A 318 33.32 12.86 27.16
CA SER A 318 33.80 14.25 27.09
C SER A 318 34.69 14.66 28.27
N GLY A 319 34.92 13.77 29.25
CA GLY A 319 35.69 14.08 30.46
C GLY A 319 34.94 15.02 31.41
N TRP A 320 33.61 15.10 31.31
CA TRP A 320 32.77 15.96 32.14
C TRP A 320 32.87 15.66 33.63
N GLU A 321 33.24 14.43 33.97
CA GLU A 321 33.60 13.98 35.30
C GLU A 321 34.88 14.63 35.85
N SER A 322 35.78 15.12 34.98
CA SER A 322 37.10 15.70 35.34
C SER A 322 37.05 17.17 35.78
N GLY A 323 35.94 17.62 36.38
CA GLY A 323 35.80 18.93 37.02
C GLY A 323 34.81 19.90 36.39
N ILE A 324 34.45 19.72 35.11
CA ILE A 324 33.41 20.55 34.44
C ILE A 324 32.02 20.34 35.04
N SER A 325 31.79 19.18 35.67
CA SER A 325 30.56 18.88 36.42
C SER A 325 30.32 19.80 37.63
N LEU A 326 31.34 20.51 38.11
CA LEU A 326 31.21 21.52 39.17
C LEU A 326 30.67 22.87 38.65
N ALA A 327 30.71 23.10 37.33
CA ALA A 327 30.10 24.27 36.73
C ALA A 327 28.56 24.17 36.83
N PRO A 328 27.86 25.21 37.33
CA PRO A 328 26.42 25.18 37.49
C PRO A 328 25.71 24.84 36.17
N GLY A 329 24.86 23.81 36.21
CA GLY A 329 24.07 23.36 35.05
C GLY A 329 24.79 22.44 34.05
N ALA A 330 26.12 22.37 34.03
CA ALA A 330 26.87 21.57 33.05
C ALA A 330 26.58 20.06 33.17
N ARG A 331 26.58 19.52 34.40
CA ARG A 331 26.25 18.11 34.67
C ARG A 331 24.83 17.74 34.22
N ALA A 332 23.85 18.60 34.52
CA ALA A 332 22.46 18.36 34.14
C ALA A 332 22.28 18.36 32.62
N SER A 333 22.92 19.32 31.93
CA SER A 333 22.89 19.42 30.47
C SER A 333 23.54 18.21 29.79
N ILE A 334 24.71 17.75 30.26
CA ILE A 334 25.40 16.59 29.67
C ILE A 334 24.62 15.29 29.89
N ILE A 335 24.08 15.08 31.09
CA ILE A 335 23.21 13.92 31.36
C ILE A 335 21.95 13.97 30.48
N LEU A 336 21.37 15.16 30.29
CA LEU A 336 20.21 15.33 29.42
C LEU A 336 20.57 15.09 27.94
N VAL A 337 21.76 15.48 27.48
CA VAL A 337 22.26 15.17 26.14
C VAL A 337 22.47 13.67 25.97
N ILE A 338 23.13 12.99 26.91
CA ILE A 338 23.33 11.53 26.87
C ILE A 338 21.97 10.80 26.87
N ALA A 339 21.05 11.22 27.75
CA ALA A 339 19.72 10.63 27.83
C ALA A 339 18.88 10.87 26.56
N ARG A 340 19.00 12.04 25.92
CA ARG A 340 18.35 12.34 24.63
C ARG A 340 18.99 11.61 23.46
N ALA A 341 20.32 11.50 23.44
CA ALA A 341 21.06 10.81 22.39
C ALA A 341 20.88 9.27 22.43
N ASN A 342 20.58 8.72 23.61
CA ASN A 342 20.19 7.32 23.79
C ASN A 342 18.73 7.04 23.45
N LYS A 343 17.89 8.07 23.27
CA LYS A 343 16.59 7.89 22.62
C LYS A 343 16.86 7.80 21.12
N PRO A 344 16.38 6.76 20.40
CA PRO A 344 16.46 6.76 18.96
C PRO A 344 15.82 8.05 18.45
N LEU A 345 16.52 8.80 17.58
CA LEU A 345 15.91 9.90 16.85
C LEU A 345 14.65 9.34 16.20
N LEU A 346 13.50 9.76 16.71
CA LEU A 346 12.22 9.20 16.33
C LEU A 346 11.92 9.76 14.94
N VAL A 347 12.35 9.03 13.93
CA VAL A 347 12.28 9.44 12.53
C VAL A 347 10.81 9.67 12.20
N LYS A 348 10.44 10.93 11.87
CA LYS A 348 9.12 11.26 11.33
C LYS A 348 8.76 10.24 10.23
N ALA A 349 9.70 9.95 9.32
CA ALA A 349 9.60 9.03 8.17
C ALA A 349 9.55 7.51 8.37
N SER A 350 9.53 6.96 9.60
CA SER A 350 9.60 5.49 9.69
C SER A 350 8.98 4.86 10.94
N TYR A 351 7.70 5.11 11.18
CA TYR A 351 6.93 4.26 12.10
C TYR A 351 6.79 2.82 11.59
N SER A 352 6.89 2.59 10.28
CA SER A 352 6.86 1.24 9.67
C SER A 352 8.16 0.45 9.86
N ALA A 353 9.35 1.06 9.85
CA ALA A 353 10.59 0.34 10.18
C ALA A 353 10.79 0.16 11.70
N LEU A 354 10.24 1.05 12.53
CA LEU A 354 10.34 0.94 13.99
C LEU A 354 9.67 -0.35 14.51
N ASN A 355 8.60 -0.81 13.85
CA ASN A 355 7.90 -2.04 14.27
C ASN A 355 8.69 -3.33 13.96
N ILE A 356 9.53 -3.32 12.91
CA ILE A 356 10.42 -4.44 12.56
C ILE A 356 11.67 -4.45 13.46
N LEU A 357 12.22 -3.27 13.76
CA LEU A 357 13.36 -3.12 14.66
C LEU A 357 13.02 -3.46 16.13
N LEU A 358 11.81 -3.13 16.60
CA LEU A 358 11.37 -3.48 17.94
C LEU A 358 11.17 -5.00 18.12
N THR A 359 10.73 -5.71 17.08
CA THR A 359 10.67 -7.18 17.11
C THR A 359 12.03 -7.86 17.08
N MET A 360 13.05 -7.23 16.50
CA MET A 360 14.42 -7.79 16.46
C MET A 360 15.26 -7.49 17.70
N SER A 361 14.82 -6.62 18.61
CA SER A 361 15.54 -6.36 19.89
C SER A 361 15.06 -7.21 21.06
N HIS A 362 14.06 -8.07 20.83
CA HIS A 362 13.52 -9.02 21.81
C HIS A 362 13.91 -10.48 21.54
N GLU A 363 14.78 -10.71 20.56
CA GLU A 363 15.57 -11.94 20.37
C GLU A 363 17.05 -11.59 20.59
#